data_AF-A0A7V2EKU2-F1
#
_entry.id   AF-A0A7V2EKU2-F1
#
_cell.length_a   1.000
_cell.length_b   1.000
_cell.length_c   1.000
_cell.angle_alpha   90.00
_cell.angle_beta   90.00
_cell.angle_gamma   90.00
#
_symmetry.space_group_name_H-M   'P 1'
#
loop_
_entity.id
_entity.type
_entity.pdbx_description
1 polymer ?
#
loop_
_entity_poly.entity_id
_entity_poly.type
_entity_poly.pdbx_seq_one_letter_code
_entity_poly.pdbx_strand_id
1 'polypeptide(L)'
;MELLYNKIISVVEEESLCLEEFLELLVSQQKYLVENDLENLKDGVARQQEIISRVKALEKKRAQLVARYSETEDVNPSDITISCLARKAGGQIADKLLELQNSLLSLHERIEKARRKNEFLIENSMKYIDGTIRLIAESGTQKKGYLKSDKQESPILSRTV
;
A
#
# COMPACT_ATOMS: atom_id res chain seq x y z
N MET A 1 11.77 -6.34 -36.49
CA MET A 1 10.68 -6.81 -35.62
C MET A 1 11.18 -7.50 -34.37
N GLU A 2 12.04 -8.52 -34.47
CA GLU A 2 12.60 -9.23 -33.31
C GLU A 2 13.28 -8.32 -32.27
N LEU A 3 14.04 -7.32 -32.72
CA LEU A 3 14.67 -6.33 -31.84
C LEU A 3 13.66 -5.51 -31.01
N LEU A 4 12.45 -5.26 -31.52
CA LEU A 4 11.42 -4.49 -30.82
C LEU A 4 10.76 -5.33 -29.72
N TYR A 5 10.49 -6.60 -30.00
CA TYR A 5 10.02 -7.55 -28.98
C TYR A 5 11.03 -7.69 -27.84
N ASN A 6 12.31 -7.86 -28.15
CA ASN A 6 13.35 -7.96 -27.13
C ASN A 6 13.47 -6.70 -26.26
N LYS A 7 13.25 -5.50 -26.85
CA LYS A 7 13.20 -4.25 -26.09
C LYS A 7 11.98 -4.17 -25.17
N ILE A 8 10.82 -4.62 -25.62
CA ILE A 8 9.61 -4.67 -24.78
C ILE A 8 9.82 -5.65 -23.64
N ILE A 9 10.32 -6.86 -23.93
CA ILE A 9 10.66 -7.89 -22.94
C ILE A 9 11.60 -7.32 -21.87
N SER A 10 12.70 -6.69 -22.27
CA SER A 10 13.67 -6.11 -21.35
C SER A 10 13.05 -5.03 -20.43
N VAL A 11 12.14 -4.20 -20.96
CA VAL A 11 11.45 -3.20 -20.11
C VAL A 11 10.50 -3.87 -19.12
N VAL A 12 9.77 -4.90 -19.55
CA VAL A 12 8.84 -5.64 -18.69
C VAL A 12 9.60 -6.43 -17.60
N GLU A 13 10.79 -6.96 -17.93
CA GLU A 13 11.70 -7.57 -16.95
C GLU A 13 12.20 -6.54 -15.92
N GLU A 14 12.63 -5.35 -16.36
CA GLU A 14 13.02 -4.25 -15.47
C GLU A 14 11.86 -3.82 -14.55
N GLU A 15 10.62 -3.79 -15.07
CA GLU A 15 9.41 -3.50 -14.28
C GLU A 15 9.16 -4.57 -13.22
N SER A 16 9.29 -5.85 -13.58
CA SER A 16 9.16 -6.97 -12.66
C SER A 16 10.15 -6.87 -11.51
N LEU A 17 11.42 -6.56 -11.79
CA LEU A 17 12.44 -6.38 -10.76
C LEU A 17 12.11 -5.22 -9.81
N CYS A 18 11.62 -4.10 -10.34
CA CYS A 18 11.18 -2.97 -9.49
C CYS A 18 9.99 -3.36 -8.59
N LEU A 19 9.08 -4.18 -9.10
CA LEU A 19 7.92 -4.64 -8.34
C LEU A 19 8.31 -5.69 -7.27
N GLU A 20 9.33 -6.53 -7.53
CA GLU A 20 9.90 -7.42 -6.53
C GLU A 20 10.54 -6.64 -5.39
N GLU A 21 11.35 -5.63 -5.71
CA GLU A 21 11.93 -4.71 -4.72
C GLU A 21 10.82 -4.00 -3.91
N PHE A 22 9.73 -3.60 -4.56
CA PHE A 22 8.58 -3.01 -3.89
C PHE A 22 7.91 -3.98 -2.91
N LEU A 23 7.75 -5.24 -3.31
CA LEU A 23 7.20 -6.29 -2.45
C LEU A 23 8.07 -6.50 -1.21
N GLU A 24 9.40 -6.52 -1.35
CA GLU A 24 10.32 -6.64 -0.23
C GLU A 24 10.19 -5.46 0.75
N LEU A 25 10.01 -4.23 0.25
CA LEU A 25 9.74 -3.08 1.09
C LEU A 25 8.40 -3.21 1.84
N LEU A 26 7.36 -3.75 1.20
CA LEU A 26 6.07 -3.98 1.86
C LEU A 26 6.18 -5.03 2.97
N VAL A 27 6.93 -6.11 2.74
CA VAL A 27 7.19 -7.13 3.76
C VAL A 27 7.99 -6.54 4.92
N SER A 28 9.00 -5.71 4.62
CA SER A 28 9.79 -5.01 5.63
C SER A 28 8.95 -4.02 6.43
N GLN A 29 8.06 -3.27 5.76
CA GLN A 29 7.11 -2.37 6.41
C GLN A 29 6.21 -3.12 7.40
N GLN A 30 5.77 -4.34 7.07
CA GLN A 30 5.00 -5.17 8.00
C GLN A 30 5.79 -5.43 9.30
N LYS A 31 7.08 -5.75 9.18
CA LYS A 31 7.97 -5.98 10.33
C LYS A 31 8.11 -4.72 11.18
N TYR A 32 8.41 -3.58 10.55
CA TYR A 32 8.58 -2.32 11.26
C TYR A 32 7.29 -1.84 11.96
N LEU A 33 6.11 -2.10 11.36
CA LEU A 33 4.82 -1.83 12.00
C LEU A 33 4.61 -2.66 13.28
N VAL A 34 4.98 -3.94 13.25
CA VAL A 34 4.88 -4.83 14.43
C VAL A 34 5.87 -4.42 15.52
N GLU A 35 7.06 -3.98 15.13
CA GLU A 35 8.13 -3.56 16.05
C GLU A 35 7.98 -2.10 16.53
N ASN A 36 7.00 -1.35 16.02
CA ASN A 36 6.82 0.10 16.24
C ASN A 36 8.07 0.93 15.87
N ASP A 37 8.80 0.49 14.85
CA ASP A 37 10.01 1.17 14.37
C ASP A 37 9.66 2.31 13.41
N LEU A 38 9.37 3.48 14.00
CA LEU A 38 8.96 4.68 13.25
C LEU A 38 10.06 5.25 12.35
N GLU A 39 11.33 5.01 12.65
CA GLU A 39 12.46 5.50 11.85
C GLU A 39 12.55 4.70 10.55
N ASN A 40 12.62 3.37 10.64
CA ASN A 40 12.65 2.51 9.47
C ASN A 40 11.34 2.57 8.65
N LEU A 41 10.20 2.88 9.28
CA LEU A 41 8.95 3.15 8.55
C LEU A 41 9.07 4.40 7.67
N LYS A 42 9.63 5.50 8.17
CA LYS A 42 9.82 6.73 7.38
C LYS A 42 10.76 6.51 6.21
N ASP A 43 11.89 5.85 6.45
CA ASP A 43 12.86 5.52 5.40
C ASP A 43 12.28 4.53 4.38
N GLY A 44 11.44 3.61 4.84
CA GLY A 44 10.68 2.70 3.97
C GLY A 44 9.76 3.45 3.01
N VAL A 45 9.03 4.46 3.49
CA VAL A 45 8.14 5.28 2.65
C VAL A 45 8.92 6.06 1.60
N ALA A 46 10.09 6.62 1.95
CA ALA A 46 10.94 7.32 0.99
C ALA A 46 11.39 6.38 -0.15
N ARG A 47 11.88 5.18 0.19
CA ARG A 47 12.28 4.17 -0.79
C ARG A 47 11.11 3.69 -1.68
N GLN A 48 9.92 3.53 -1.10
CA GLN A 48 8.71 3.22 -1.88
C GLN A 48 8.43 4.30 -2.95
N GLN A 49 8.61 5.58 -2.61
CA GLN A 49 8.41 6.69 -3.54
C GLN A 49 9.42 6.70 -4.70
N GLU A 50 10.67 6.30 -4.44
CA GLU A 50 11.71 6.14 -5.46
C GLU A 50 11.34 5.01 -6.43
N ILE A 51 10.93 3.84 -5.92
CA ILE A 51 10.52 2.71 -6.75
C ILE A 51 9.30 3.06 -7.60
N ILE A 52 8.29 3.71 -7.03
CA ILE A 52 7.11 4.18 -7.78
C ILE A 52 7.53 5.10 -8.94
N SER A 53 8.51 5.97 -8.71
CA SER A 53 9.01 6.88 -9.75
C SER A 53 9.73 6.12 -10.86
N ARG A 54 10.53 5.10 -10.53
CA ARG A 54 11.18 4.21 -11.50
C ARG A 54 10.16 3.42 -12.33
N VAL A 55 9.17 2.80 -11.69
CA VAL A 55 8.10 2.06 -12.36
C VAL A 55 7.33 2.96 -13.34
N LYS A 56 7.00 4.20 -12.94
CA LYS A 56 6.36 5.18 -13.85
C LYS A 56 7.21 5.51 -15.08
N ALA A 57 8.53 5.63 -14.91
CA ALA A 57 9.43 5.89 -16.03
C ALA A 57 9.51 4.70 -17.00
N LEU A 58 9.55 3.48 -16.45
CA LEU A 58 9.53 2.25 -17.24
C LEU A 58 8.22 2.07 -17.99
N GLU A 59 7.09 2.31 -17.34
CA GLU A 59 5.77 2.23 -17.97
C GLU A 59 5.65 3.21 -19.14
N LYS A 60 6.19 4.43 -18.99
CA LYS A 60 6.26 5.40 -20.10
C LYS A 60 7.12 4.88 -21.25
N LYS A 61 8.27 4.26 -20.96
CA LYS A 61 9.15 3.65 -21.97
C LYS A 61 8.46 2.48 -22.67
N ARG A 62 7.76 1.62 -21.93
CA ARG A 62 6.95 0.52 -22.46
C ARG A 62 5.85 1.03 -23.38
N ALA A 63 5.08 2.03 -22.97
CA ALA A 63 4.03 2.65 -23.78
C ALA A 63 4.57 3.22 -25.09
N GLN A 64 5.75 3.85 -25.08
CA GLN A 64 6.41 4.33 -26.30
C GLN A 64 6.83 3.19 -27.25
N LEU A 65 7.34 2.08 -26.71
CA LEU A 65 7.69 0.92 -27.52
C LEU A 65 6.45 0.24 -28.12
N VAL A 66 5.36 0.15 -27.36
CA VAL A 66 4.08 -0.37 -27.83
C VAL A 66 3.47 0.52 -28.90
N ALA A 67 3.55 1.85 -28.77
CA ALA A 67 3.10 2.79 -29.80
C ALA A 67 3.87 2.59 -31.12
N ARG A 68 5.21 2.46 -31.07
CA ARG A 68 6.02 2.17 -32.26
C ARG A 68 5.68 0.82 -32.89
N TYR A 69 5.37 -0.18 -32.07
CA TYR A 69 4.92 -1.48 -32.55
C TYR A 69 3.57 -1.38 -33.27
N SER A 70 2.62 -0.66 -32.67
CA SER A 70 1.30 -0.35 -33.22
C SER A 70 1.39 0.33 -34.59
N GLU A 71 2.24 1.35 -34.73
CA GLU A 71 2.50 2.05 -36.01
C GLU A 71 3.04 1.11 -37.09
N THR A 72 3.87 0.14 -36.71
CA THR A 72 4.48 -0.80 -37.66
C THR A 72 3.49 -1.87 -38.13
N GLU A 73 2.53 -2.23 -37.28
CA GLU A 73 1.61 -3.36 -37.49
C GLU A 73 0.18 -2.94 -37.89
N ASP A 74 -0.08 -1.63 -37.97
CA ASP A 74 -1.40 -1.03 -38.23
C ASP A 74 -2.49 -1.54 -37.26
N VAL A 75 -2.13 -1.67 -35.98
CA VAL A 75 -3.03 -2.11 -34.90
C VAL A 75 -3.21 -0.97 -33.90
N ASN A 76 -4.40 -0.79 -33.34
CA ASN A 76 -4.64 0.20 -32.29
C ASN A 76 -3.78 -0.10 -31.04
N PRO A 77 -3.00 0.86 -30.53
CA PRO A 77 -2.11 0.63 -29.39
C PRO A 77 -2.86 0.25 -28.09
N SER A 78 -4.13 0.63 -27.96
CA SER A 78 -4.96 0.30 -26.80
C SER A 78 -5.32 -1.19 -26.72
N ASP A 79 -5.25 -1.91 -27.84
CA ASP A 79 -5.60 -3.33 -27.93
C ASP A 79 -4.37 -4.24 -27.75
N ILE A 80 -3.19 -3.66 -27.53
CA ILE A 80 -1.92 -4.39 -27.50
C ILE A 80 -1.63 -4.87 -26.08
N THR A 81 -1.93 -6.14 -25.84
CA THR A 81 -1.61 -6.87 -24.60
C THR A 81 -0.38 -7.75 -24.77
N ILE A 82 0.24 -8.18 -23.66
CA ILE A 82 1.35 -9.14 -23.68
C ILE A 82 0.95 -10.44 -24.41
N SER A 83 -0.27 -10.93 -24.20
CA SER A 83 -0.79 -12.12 -24.88
C SER A 83 -0.98 -11.90 -26.39
N CYS A 84 -1.35 -10.68 -26.82
CA CYS A 84 -1.41 -10.31 -28.24
C CYS A 84 -0.01 -10.29 -28.87
N LEU A 85 0.96 -9.68 -28.18
CA LEU A 85 2.37 -9.64 -28.60
C LEU A 85 2.96 -11.05 -28.71
N ALA A 86 2.68 -11.92 -27.74
CA ALA A 86 3.13 -13.31 -27.74
C ALA A 86 2.57 -14.09 -28.95
N ARG A 87 1.27 -13.96 -29.20
CA ARG A 87 0.61 -14.61 -30.35
C ARG A 87 1.22 -14.19 -31.69
N LYS A 88 1.55 -12.91 -31.84
CA LYS A 88 2.15 -12.37 -33.07
C LYS A 88 3.64 -12.71 -33.21
N ALA A 89 4.38 -12.77 -32.11
CA ALA A 89 5.81 -13.09 -32.16
C ALA A 89 6.08 -14.57 -32.48
N GLY A 90 5.32 -15.48 -31.85
CA GLY A 90 5.56 -16.92 -31.94
C GLY A 90 6.89 -17.38 -31.33
N GLY A 91 7.10 -18.70 -31.31
CA GLY A 91 8.33 -19.33 -30.87
C GLY A 91 8.79 -18.91 -29.46
N GLN A 92 10.11 -18.84 -29.27
CA GLN A 92 10.71 -18.56 -27.96
C GLN A 92 10.34 -17.18 -27.39
N ILE A 93 10.03 -16.20 -28.23
CA ILE A 93 9.63 -14.86 -27.80
C ILE A 93 8.21 -14.90 -27.20
N ALA A 94 7.32 -15.70 -27.79
CA ALA A 94 5.98 -15.90 -27.24
C ALA A 94 6.05 -16.55 -25.85
N ASP A 95 6.87 -17.59 -25.70
CA ASP A 95 7.03 -18.31 -24.43
C ASP A 95 7.53 -17.36 -23.33
N LYS A 96 8.57 -16.56 -23.61
CA LYS A 96 9.09 -15.56 -22.66
C LYS A 96 8.05 -14.51 -22.27
N LEU A 97 7.28 -14.00 -23.22
CA LEU A 97 6.23 -13.02 -22.93
C LEU A 97 5.13 -13.59 -22.03
N LEU A 98 4.74 -14.85 -22.25
CA LEU A 98 3.74 -15.53 -21.42
C LEU A 98 4.27 -15.86 -20.03
N GLU A 99 5.53 -16.28 -19.92
CA GLU A 99 6.20 -16.46 -18.62
C GLU A 99 6.23 -15.15 -17.82
N LEU A 100 6.64 -14.06 -18.45
CA LEU A 100 6.63 -12.73 -17.83
C LEU A 100 5.22 -12.29 -17.41
N GLN A 101 4.22 -12.52 -18.24
CA GLN A 101 2.82 -12.24 -17.89
C GLN A 101 2.39 -12.97 -16.62
N ASN A 102 2.67 -14.28 -16.55
CA ASN A 102 2.30 -15.09 -15.38
C ASN A 102 3.06 -14.65 -14.13
N SER A 103 4.35 -14.35 -14.26
CA SER A 103 5.18 -13.83 -13.17
C SER A 103 4.62 -12.51 -12.62
N LEU A 104 4.30 -11.56 -13.51
CA LEU A 104 3.74 -10.26 -13.12
C LEU A 104 2.37 -10.38 -12.45
N LEU A 105 1.50 -11.26 -12.94
CA LEU A 105 0.20 -11.52 -12.30
C LEU A 105 0.39 -12.06 -10.87
N SER A 106 1.26 -13.04 -10.69
CA SER A 106 1.59 -13.58 -9.37
C SER A 106 2.20 -12.52 -8.44
N LEU A 107 3.10 -11.71 -8.98
CA LEU A 107 3.76 -10.63 -8.23
C LEU A 107 2.74 -9.57 -7.79
N HIS A 108 1.81 -9.18 -8.67
CA HIS A 108 0.74 -8.25 -8.36
C HIS A 108 -0.14 -8.76 -7.21
N GLU A 109 -0.56 -10.02 -7.24
CA GLU A 109 -1.34 -10.63 -6.15
C GLU A 109 -0.59 -10.60 -4.81
N ARG A 110 0.72 -10.90 -4.82
CA ARG A 110 1.57 -10.87 -3.63
C ARG A 110 1.69 -9.46 -3.06
N ILE A 111 1.88 -8.47 -3.92
CA ILE A 111 1.93 -7.05 -3.55
C ILE A 111 0.61 -6.63 -2.90
N GLU A 112 -0.52 -6.91 -3.54
CA GLU A 112 -1.84 -6.53 -3.00
C GLU A 112 -2.11 -7.19 -1.65
N LYS A 113 -1.73 -8.46 -1.47
CA LYS A 113 -1.83 -9.14 -0.19
C LYS A 113 -0.97 -8.48 0.90
N ALA A 114 0.26 -8.10 0.57
CA ALA A 114 1.16 -7.43 1.51
C ALA A 114 0.65 -6.02 1.87
N ARG A 115 0.21 -5.24 0.88
CA ARG A 115 -0.39 -3.91 1.10
C ARG A 115 -1.59 -3.96 2.03
N ARG A 116 -2.54 -4.85 1.78
CA ARG A 116 -3.75 -5.01 2.61
C ARG A 116 -3.42 -5.37 4.07
N LYS A 117 -2.40 -6.20 4.28
CA LYS A 117 -1.93 -6.51 5.63
C LYS A 117 -1.37 -5.29 6.34
N ASN A 118 -0.54 -4.50 5.65
CA ASN A 118 0.05 -3.28 6.22
C ASN A 118 -1.03 -2.23 6.52
N GLU A 119 -1.99 -2.05 5.61
CA GLU A 119 -3.15 -1.17 5.82
C GLU A 119 -3.94 -1.57 7.07
N PHE A 120 -4.26 -2.87 7.20
CA PHE A 120 -4.93 -3.39 8.40
C PHE A 120 -4.15 -3.14 9.69
N LEU A 121 -2.84 -3.34 9.69
CA LEU A 121 -1.98 -3.07 10.86
C LEU A 121 -2.00 -1.59 11.23
N ILE A 122 -1.84 -0.70 10.24
CA ILE A 122 -1.88 0.76 10.45
C ILE A 122 -3.22 1.19 11.02
N GLU A 123 -4.34 0.75 10.41
CA GLU A 123 -5.68 1.09 10.88
C GLU A 123 -5.92 0.64 12.34
N ASN A 124 -5.48 -0.56 12.70
CA ASN A 124 -5.65 -1.06 14.06
C ASN A 124 -4.80 -0.29 15.07
N SER A 125 -3.55 0.06 14.72
CA SER A 125 -2.72 0.91 15.57
C SER A 125 -3.37 2.27 15.80
N MET A 126 -3.96 2.88 14.76
CA MET A 126 -4.69 4.14 14.89
C MET A 126 -5.93 4.01 15.78
N LYS A 127 -6.75 2.96 15.60
CA LYS A 127 -7.92 2.70 16.46
C LYS A 127 -7.53 2.52 17.93
N TYR A 128 -6.40 1.87 18.20
CA TYR A 128 -5.90 1.68 19.56
C TYR A 128 -5.45 3.01 20.19
N ILE A 129 -4.71 3.83 19.43
CA ILE A 129 -4.30 5.18 19.86
C ILE A 129 -5.54 6.03 20.16
N ASP A 130 -6.52 6.08 19.25
CA ASP A 130 -7.76 6.84 19.42
C ASP A 130 -8.55 6.40 20.66
N GLY A 131 -8.67 5.09 20.89
CA GLY A 131 -9.31 4.55 22.10
C GLY A 131 -8.57 4.94 23.37
N THR A 132 -7.24 4.87 23.36
CA THR A 132 -6.39 5.27 24.50
C THR A 132 -6.55 6.77 24.81
N ILE A 133 -6.56 7.62 23.78
CA ILE A 133 -6.79 9.07 23.93
C ILE A 133 -8.16 9.35 24.55
N ARG A 134 -9.22 8.67 24.11
CA ARG A 134 -10.57 8.82 24.68
C ARG A 134 -10.60 8.44 26.16
N LEU A 135 -10.00 7.31 26.53
CA LEU A 135 -9.94 6.87 27.93
C LEU A 135 -9.20 7.88 28.82
N ILE A 136 -8.07 8.43 28.35
CA ILE A 136 -7.32 9.46 29.08
C ILE A 136 -8.15 10.74 29.22
N ALA A 137 -8.81 11.18 28.15
CA ALA A 137 -9.65 12.37 28.16
C ALA A 137 -10.84 12.24 29.12
N GLU A 138 -11.51 11.09 29.14
CA GLU A 138 -12.60 10.80 30.07
C GLU A 138 -12.12 10.77 31.53
N SER A 139 -10.97 10.14 31.78
CA SER A 139 -10.35 10.05 33.12
C SER A 139 -9.94 11.42 33.69
N GLY A 140 -9.54 12.37 32.83
CA GLY A 140 -9.18 13.74 33.21
C GLY A 140 -10.37 14.60 33.64
N THR A 141 -11.61 14.21 33.32
CA THR A 141 -12.83 14.96 33.65
C THR A 141 -13.44 14.60 35.00
N GLN A 142 -13.03 13.50 35.63
CA GLN A 142 -13.50 13.08 36.96
C GLN A 142 -12.75 13.79 38.11
N LYS A 143 -12.81 15.12 38.19
CA LYS A 143 -12.41 15.83 39.43
C LYS A 143 -13.04 17.21 39.61
N LYS A 144 -14.37 17.30 39.66
CA LYS A 144 -15.11 18.40 40.31
C LYS A 144 -16.45 17.87 40.86
N GLY A 145 -16.46 17.36 42.10
CA GLY A 145 -17.72 16.88 42.69
C GLY A 145 -17.73 16.49 44.17
N TYR A 146 -16.63 16.65 44.92
CA TYR A 146 -16.61 16.36 46.36
C TYR A 146 -15.87 17.44 47.14
N LEU A 147 -16.46 18.64 47.21
CA LEU A 147 -16.13 19.61 48.24
C LEU A 147 -17.43 20.18 48.82
N LYS A 148 -17.79 19.62 49.98
CA LYS A 148 -18.52 20.22 51.10
C LYS A 148 -19.89 20.84 50.83
N SER A 149 -20.92 20.15 51.30
CA SER A 149 -22.05 20.83 51.95
C SER A 149 -22.46 20.04 53.19
N ASP A 150 -21.64 20.16 54.24
CA ASP A 150 -22.09 19.90 55.61
C ASP A 150 -22.42 21.27 56.20
N LYS A 151 -23.69 21.67 56.06
CA LYS A 151 -24.32 22.68 56.90
C LYS A 151 -25.71 22.18 57.28
N GLN A 152 -25.73 21.55 58.46
CA GLN A 152 -26.78 21.55 59.48
C GLN A 152 -28.18 21.99 59.07
N GLU A 153 -29.13 21.05 59.07
CA GLU A 153 -30.46 21.28 59.61
C GLU A 153 -30.90 20.02 60.38
N SER A 154 -31.06 20.15 61.70
CA SER A 154 -31.69 19.13 62.57
C SER A 154 -33.20 19.39 62.65
N PRO A 155 -34.08 18.36 62.57
CA PRO A 155 -35.52 18.56 62.64
C PRO A 155 -36.09 18.62 64.07
N ILE A 156 -36.79 19.73 64.32
CA ILE A 156 -37.94 20.08 65.19
C ILE A 156 -38.55 19.03 66.17
N LEU A 157 -38.84 19.49 67.40
CA LEU A 157 -40.10 19.37 68.23
C LEU A 157 -39.72 19.37 69.73
N SER A 158 -40.30 20.08 70.70
CA SER A 158 -41.63 20.65 71.01
C SER A 158 -41.42 21.72 72.13
N ARG A 159 -42.32 22.63 72.54
CA ARG A 159 -43.71 22.45 72.96
C ARG A 159 -44.36 23.82 73.25
N THR A 160 -45.67 23.85 73.05
CA THR A 160 -46.65 24.91 73.34
C THR A 160 -46.89 25.12 74.84
N VAL A 161 -47.24 26.38 75.18
CA VAL A 161 -47.70 27.00 76.46
C VAL A 161 -46.66 27.25 77.53
#